data_AF-A0A5V1PJ50-F1
#
_entry.id   AF-A0A5V1PJ50-F1
#
_cell.length_a   1.000
_cell.length_b   1.000
_cell.length_c   1.000
_cell.angle_alpha   90.00
_cell.angle_beta   90.00
_cell.angle_gamma   90.00
#
_symmetry.space_group_name_H-M   'P 1'
#
loop_
_entity.id
_entity.type
_entity.pdbx_description
1 polymer ?
#
loop_
_entity_poly.entity_id
_entity_poly.type
_entity_poly.pdbx_seq_one_letter_code
_entity_poly.pdbx_strand_id
1 'polypeptide(L)'
;MEKSIFTLIYFSLLFLCLFSFIKYRLYELNHRSLFQQPLFWAAIAIPLFTCLYLGSFVWINKLNSFSLTSHGYERFLDISKLPLLILASAVPLVSIVNNLHRTKQTEKQISEAERKNRVDLYYNHMKFHLDLYKKIESKKISSYYPIEETHKEAVYQHFIKHPQELYRKAYPLSSPDDSQYLNISDSFIIELHKCWVEINGRLKQLSESDVQLNPDQELCASKMRIFFGIMNIYEKTCKHLCLGGYHTQKSFILNDKFDKYQIYSPFYDFGTMYQSLQALEEITYAFLDTCRNEEVNLYFPLEDKILIYGEGILQDWFRYSQFLISTAYQPSRIARLPMPVQV
;
A
#
# COMPACT_ATOMS: atom_id res chain seq x y z
N MET A 1 35.22 -65.04 -23.92
CA MET A 1 34.86 -63.95 -24.84
C MET A 1 33.45 -63.42 -24.55
N GLU A 2 32.43 -64.29 -24.47
CA GLU A 2 31.02 -63.90 -24.24
C GLU A 2 30.78 -63.08 -22.96
N LYS A 3 31.32 -63.49 -21.80
CA LYS A 3 31.14 -62.75 -20.53
C LYS A 3 31.68 -61.31 -20.58
N SER A 4 32.77 -61.08 -21.31
CA SER A 4 33.38 -59.75 -21.50
C SER A 4 32.52 -58.83 -22.39
N ILE A 5 31.75 -59.42 -23.31
CA ILE A 5 30.83 -58.70 -24.18
C ILE A 5 29.60 -58.27 -23.38
N PHE A 6 29.04 -59.15 -22.54
CA PHE A 6 27.92 -58.81 -21.65
C PHE A 6 28.26 -57.72 -20.62
N THR A 7 29.50 -57.68 -20.12
CA THR A 7 29.97 -56.58 -19.26
C THR A 7 30.07 -55.26 -20.00
N LEU A 8 30.62 -55.27 -21.21
CA LEU A 8 30.74 -54.07 -22.04
C LEU A 8 29.35 -53.48 -22.38
N ILE A 9 28.39 -54.34 -22.77
CA ILE A 9 27.02 -53.93 -23.09
C ILE A 9 26.34 -53.30 -21.88
N TYR A 10 26.46 -53.92 -20.70
CA TYR A 10 25.85 -53.39 -19.48
C TYR A 10 26.40 -52.02 -19.09
N PHE A 11 27.73 -51.84 -19.11
CA PHE A 11 28.32 -50.52 -18.83
C PHE A 11 27.97 -49.48 -19.90
N SER A 12 27.87 -49.88 -21.17
CA SER A 12 27.40 -48.99 -22.24
C SER A 12 25.94 -48.56 -22.03
N LEU A 13 25.07 -49.48 -21.59
CA LEU A 13 23.67 -49.18 -21.28
C LEU A 13 23.55 -48.28 -20.05
N LEU A 14 24.27 -48.57 -18.97
CA LEU A 14 24.34 -47.70 -17.79
C LEU A 14 24.82 -46.29 -18.16
N PHE A 15 25.87 -46.19 -18.98
CA PHE A 15 26.40 -44.92 -19.43
C PHE A 15 25.38 -44.15 -20.26
N LEU A 16 24.67 -44.81 -21.18
CA LEU A 16 23.61 -44.18 -21.99
C LEU A 16 22.41 -43.74 -21.13
N CYS A 17 22.03 -44.54 -20.13
CA CYS A 17 21.00 -44.19 -19.15
C CYS A 17 21.43 -42.98 -18.31
N LEU A 18 22.65 -42.95 -17.79
CA LEU A 18 23.20 -41.83 -17.03
C LEU A 18 23.30 -40.58 -17.90
N PHE A 19 23.80 -40.71 -19.13
CA PHE A 19 23.88 -39.61 -20.10
C PHE A 19 22.49 -39.04 -20.38
N SER A 20 21.48 -39.89 -20.60
CA SER A 20 20.10 -39.45 -20.79
C SER A 20 19.57 -38.76 -19.53
N PHE A 21 19.82 -39.33 -18.36
CA PHE A 21 19.38 -38.79 -17.07
C PHE A 21 19.93 -37.38 -16.80
N ILE A 22 21.19 -37.16 -17.15
CA ILE A 22 21.85 -35.84 -17.05
C ILE A 22 21.33 -34.91 -18.14
N LYS A 23 21.28 -35.35 -19.40
CA LYS A 23 20.84 -34.55 -20.55
C LYS A 23 19.42 -34.00 -20.37
N TYR A 24 18.51 -34.81 -19.83
CA TYR A 24 17.13 -34.43 -19.58
C TYR A 24 16.90 -33.86 -18.16
N ARG A 25 17.95 -33.62 -17.38
CA ARG A 25 17.89 -33.06 -16.01
C ARG A 25 16.94 -33.79 -15.06
N LEU A 26 16.86 -35.12 -15.21
CA LEU A 26 15.96 -35.97 -14.41
C LEU A 26 16.38 -36.07 -12.93
N TYR A 27 17.55 -35.51 -12.58
CA TYR A 27 18.04 -35.35 -11.21
C TYR A 27 17.45 -34.13 -10.49
N GLU A 28 16.88 -33.14 -11.21
CA GLU A 28 16.28 -31.96 -10.59
C GLU A 28 14.96 -32.33 -9.91
N LEU A 29 14.92 -32.24 -8.59
CA LEU A 29 13.70 -32.44 -7.81
C LEU A 29 12.81 -31.20 -7.87
N ASN A 30 11.50 -31.43 -7.95
CA ASN A 30 10.50 -30.39 -7.86
C ASN A 30 9.51 -30.66 -6.71
N HIS A 31 8.65 -29.68 -6.45
CA HIS A 31 7.67 -29.71 -5.35
C HIS A 31 6.49 -30.69 -5.56
N ARG A 32 6.32 -31.29 -6.74
CA ARG A 32 5.22 -32.23 -7.02
C ARG A 32 5.42 -33.53 -6.25
N SER A 33 4.48 -34.46 -6.33
CA SER A 33 4.54 -35.74 -5.61
C SER A 33 5.88 -36.47 -5.80
N LEU A 34 6.37 -37.13 -4.75
CA LEU A 34 7.63 -37.89 -4.77
C LEU A 34 7.63 -38.97 -5.87
N PHE A 35 6.48 -39.63 -6.08
CA PHE A 35 6.32 -40.66 -7.11
C PHE A 35 6.41 -40.13 -8.54
N GLN A 36 6.30 -38.81 -8.73
CA GLN A 36 6.49 -38.16 -10.02
C GLN A 36 7.96 -37.77 -10.26
N GLN A 37 8.83 -37.94 -9.27
CA GLN A 37 10.24 -37.56 -9.38
C GLN A 37 11.04 -38.68 -10.06
N PRO A 38 11.68 -38.43 -11.22
CA PRO A 38 12.48 -39.45 -11.89
C PRO A 38 13.65 -39.95 -11.04
N LEU A 39 14.24 -39.09 -10.21
CA LEU A 39 15.32 -39.44 -9.28
C LEU A 39 14.88 -40.48 -8.23
N PHE A 40 13.61 -40.46 -7.80
CA PHE A 40 13.07 -41.46 -6.88
C PHE A 40 13.04 -42.85 -7.54
N TRP A 41 12.57 -42.93 -8.77
CA TRP A 41 12.56 -44.19 -9.53
C TRP A 41 13.97 -44.64 -9.88
N ALA A 42 14.90 -43.74 -10.19
CA ALA A 42 16.30 -44.08 -10.43
C ALA A 42 16.96 -44.72 -9.19
N ALA A 43 16.68 -44.21 -7.98
CA ALA A 43 17.18 -44.75 -6.72
C ALA A 43 16.70 -46.20 -6.42
N ILE A 44 15.57 -46.62 -7.02
CA ILE A 44 15.05 -47.99 -6.92
C ILE A 44 15.54 -48.84 -8.09
N ALA A 45 15.40 -48.33 -9.31
CA ALA A 45 15.64 -49.06 -10.54
C ALA A 45 17.11 -49.41 -10.72
N ILE A 46 18.04 -48.49 -10.44
CA ILE A 46 19.48 -48.73 -10.64
C ILE A 46 19.98 -49.88 -9.75
N PRO A 47 19.75 -49.89 -8.42
CA PRO A 47 20.09 -51.04 -7.59
C PRO A 47 19.40 -52.34 -8.00
N LEU A 48 18.12 -52.29 -8.38
CA LEU A 48 17.37 -53.47 -8.80
C LEU A 48 17.93 -54.10 -10.07
N PHE A 49 18.13 -53.31 -11.12
CA PHE A 49 18.71 -53.80 -12.38
C PHE A 49 20.15 -54.29 -12.18
N THR A 50 20.94 -53.62 -11.34
CA THR A 50 22.30 -54.05 -11.01
C THR A 50 22.31 -55.37 -10.23
N CYS A 51 21.38 -55.55 -9.29
CA CYS A 51 21.21 -56.82 -8.57
C CYS A 51 20.84 -57.96 -9.53
N LEU A 52 19.87 -57.76 -10.41
CA LEU A 52 19.47 -58.79 -11.40
C LEU A 52 20.61 -59.11 -12.37
N TYR A 53 21.34 -58.09 -12.82
CA TYR A 53 22.48 -58.25 -13.71
C TYR A 53 23.59 -59.09 -13.05
N LEU A 54 24.08 -58.70 -11.88
CA LEU A 54 25.12 -59.46 -11.17
C LEU A 54 24.63 -60.83 -10.69
N GLY A 55 23.37 -60.89 -10.24
CA GLY A 55 22.71 -62.13 -9.86
C GLY A 55 22.70 -63.14 -11.00
N SER A 56 22.40 -62.70 -12.24
CA SER A 56 22.37 -63.59 -13.40
C SER A 56 23.70 -64.34 -13.62
N PHE A 57 24.86 -63.69 -13.48
CA PHE A 57 26.17 -64.37 -13.62
C PHE A 57 26.41 -65.43 -12.56
N VAL A 58 25.93 -65.19 -11.34
CA VAL A 58 26.12 -66.06 -10.19
C VAL A 58 25.12 -67.22 -10.19
N TRP A 59 23.88 -66.96 -10.60
CA TRP A 59 22.77 -67.91 -10.54
C TRP A 59 22.72 -68.84 -11.75
N ILE A 60 22.99 -68.36 -12.97
CA ILE A 60 22.85 -69.15 -14.22
C ILE A 60 23.67 -70.43 -14.17
N ASN A 61 24.90 -70.39 -13.64
CA ASN A 61 25.77 -71.56 -13.56
C ASN A 61 25.41 -72.52 -12.40
N LYS A 62 24.46 -72.15 -11.55
CA LYS A 62 24.07 -72.90 -10.34
C LYS A 62 22.59 -73.25 -10.29
N LEU A 63 21.84 -72.95 -11.35
CA LEU A 63 20.38 -73.13 -11.44
C LEU A 63 19.95 -74.59 -11.20
N ASN A 64 20.70 -75.54 -11.75
CA ASN A 64 20.44 -76.99 -11.59
C ASN A 64 20.69 -77.52 -10.18
N SER A 65 21.32 -76.71 -9.31
CA SER A 65 21.64 -77.06 -7.91
C SER A 65 20.75 -76.35 -6.90
N PHE A 66 19.69 -75.67 -7.37
CA PHE A 66 18.73 -75.00 -6.51
C PHE A 66 17.92 -76.03 -5.71
N SER A 67 17.88 -75.86 -4.39
CA SER A 67 17.19 -76.75 -3.46
C SER A 67 16.49 -75.90 -2.41
N LEU A 68 15.22 -76.20 -2.10
CA LEU A 68 14.44 -75.51 -1.06
C LEU A 68 14.69 -76.07 0.35
N THR A 69 15.89 -76.60 0.58
CA THR A 69 16.35 -77.09 1.88
C THR A 69 17.11 -76.01 2.63
N SER A 70 17.26 -76.16 3.95
CA SER A 70 18.05 -75.23 4.78
C SER A 70 19.45 -74.97 4.21
N HIS A 71 20.14 -76.02 3.76
CA HIS A 71 21.45 -75.91 3.13
C HIS A 71 21.42 -75.21 1.76
N GLY A 72 20.34 -75.40 0.98
CA GLY A 72 20.13 -74.69 -0.28
C GLY A 72 19.92 -73.18 -0.10
N TYR A 73 19.18 -72.77 0.94
CA TYR A 73 19.01 -71.36 1.30
C TYR A 73 20.32 -70.70 1.74
N GLU A 74 21.09 -71.36 2.60
CA GLU A 74 22.40 -70.87 3.05
C GLU A 74 23.35 -70.63 1.86
N ARG A 75 23.43 -71.61 0.96
CA ARG A 75 24.22 -71.50 -0.27
C ARG A 75 23.74 -70.37 -1.18
N PHE A 76 22.43 -70.15 -1.31
CA PHE A 76 21.87 -69.05 -2.09
C PHE A 76 22.25 -67.69 -1.52
N LEU A 77 22.17 -67.52 -0.19
CA LEU A 77 22.57 -66.28 0.47
C LEU A 77 24.07 -66.04 0.30
N ASP A 78 24.90 -67.07 0.47
CA ASP A 78 26.35 -66.96 0.33
C ASP A 78 26.80 -66.49 -1.05
N ILE A 79 26.19 -67.04 -2.11
CA ILE A 79 26.53 -66.65 -3.48
C ILE A 79 25.93 -65.28 -3.85
N SER A 80 24.80 -64.91 -3.24
CA SER A 80 24.06 -63.69 -3.57
C SER A 80 24.44 -62.46 -2.71
N LYS A 81 25.45 -62.58 -1.83
CA LYS A 81 25.91 -61.49 -0.95
C LYS A 81 26.07 -60.16 -1.67
N LEU A 82 26.80 -60.13 -2.78
CA LEU A 82 27.06 -58.90 -3.54
C LEU A 82 25.80 -58.35 -4.24
N PRO A 83 25.04 -59.14 -5.05
CA PRO A 83 23.76 -58.69 -5.61
C PRO A 83 22.78 -58.14 -4.56
N LEU A 84 22.62 -58.86 -3.44
CA LEU A 84 21.70 -58.46 -2.37
C LEU A 84 22.18 -57.21 -1.63
N LEU A 85 23.49 -57.02 -1.44
CA LEU A 85 24.04 -55.80 -0.84
C LEU A 85 23.78 -54.57 -1.73
N ILE A 86 23.92 -54.71 -3.04
CA ILE A 86 23.59 -53.63 -3.97
C ILE A 86 22.10 -53.34 -3.93
N LEU A 87 21.24 -54.36 -3.96
CA LEU A 87 19.79 -54.15 -3.82
C LEU A 87 19.45 -53.45 -2.50
N ALA A 88 20.10 -53.83 -1.40
CA ALA A 88 19.91 -53.22 -0.09
C ALA A 88 20.25 -51.72 -0.08
N SER A 89 21.17 -51.26 -0.96
CA SER A 89 21.48 -49.82 -1.12
C SER A 89 20.31 -48.99 -1.66
N ALA A 90 19.29 -49.60 -2.26
CA ALA A 90 18.08 -48.88 -2.69
C ALA A 90 17.39 -48.18 -1.51
N VAL A 91 17.37 -48.82 -0.34
CA VAL A 91 16.71 -48.29 0.86
C VAL A 91 17.34 -46.96 1.31
N PRO A 92 18.67 -46.86 1.58
CA PRO A 92 19.28 -45.58 1.93
C PRO A 92 19.23 -44.56 0.78
N LEU A 93 19.33 -44.98 -0.49
CA LEU A 93 19.21 -44.05 -1.63
C LEU A 93 17.83 -43.40 -1.70
N VAL A 94 16.75 -44.19 -1.58
CA VAL A 94 15.38 -43.70 -1.55
C VAL A 94 15.16 -42.78 -0.34
N SER A 95 15.73 -43.12 0.81
CA SER A 95 15.67 -42.27 2.01
C SER A 95 16.30 -40.89 1.77
N ILE A 96 17.47 -40.84 1.14
CA ILE A 96 18.14 -39.59 0.77
C ILE A 96 17.28 -38.76 -0.20
N VAL A 97 16.76 -39.38 -1.26
CA VAL A 97 15.92 -38.68 -2.24
C VAL A 97 14.64 -38.12 -1.60
N ASN A 98 14.01 -38.88 -0.70
CA ASN A 98 12.84 -38.43 0.05
C ASN A 98 13.16 -37.22 0.95
N ASN A 99 14.30 -37.22 1.64
CA ASN A 99 14.71 -36.09 2.47
C ASN A 99 14.98 -34.83 1.62
N LEU A 100 15.69 -34.97 0.49
CA LEU A 100 15.93 -33.85 -0.43
C LEU A 100 14.63 -33.31 -1.02
N HIS A 101 13.68 -34.20 -1.34
CA HIS A 101 12.36 -33.83 -1.84
C HIS A 101 11.56 -33.04 -0.80
N ARG A 102 11.56 -33.49 0.46
CA ARG A 102 10.95 -32.75 1.58
C ARG A 102 11.55 -31.36 1.72
N THR A 103 12.87 -31.21 1.65
CA THR A 103 13.53 -29.89 1.69
C THR A 103 13.05 -28.98 0.55
N LYS A 104 12.93 -29.49 -0.68
CA LYS A 104 12.42 -28.72 -1.82
C LYS A 104 10.94 -28.33 -1.66
N GLN A 105 10.13 -29.20 -1.09
CA GLN A 105 8.74 -28.87 -0.76
C GLN A 105 8.66 -27.80 0.32
N THR A 106 9.46 -27.92 1.38
CA THR A 106 9.53 -26.93 2.46
C THR A 106 10.00 -25.57 1.95
N GLU A 107 11.05 -25.50 1.11
CA GLU A 107 11.49 -24.26 0.47
C GLU A 107 10.35 -23.58 -0.30
N LYS A 108 9.60 -24.35 -1.10
CA LYS A 108 8.47 -23.80 -1.85
C LYS A 108 7.35 -23.32 -0.94
N GLN A 109 7.02 -24.08 0.10
CA GLN A 109 6.00 -23.70 1.07
C GLN A 109 6.38 -22.41 1.81
N ILE A 110 7.65 -22.26 2.20
CA ILE A 110 8.16 -21.02 2.81
C ILE A 110 7.99 -19.86 1.84
N SER A 111 8.43 -20.02 0.59
CA SER A 111 8.31 -18.96 -0.43
C SER A 111 6.85 -18.55 -0.70
N GLU A 112 5.93 -19.52 -0.79
CA GLU A 112 4.50 -19.24 -0.97
C GLU A 112 3.88 -18.58 0.28
N ALA A 113 4.27 -19.02 1.48
CA ALA A 113 3.84 -18.43 2.74
C ALA A 113 4.34 -16.99 2.90
N GLU A 114 5.60 -16.71 2.56
CA GLU A 114 6.16 -15.36 2.55
C GLU A 114 5.42 -14.46 1.58
N ARG A 115 5.16 -14.93 0.35
CA ARG A 115 4.37 -14.19 -0.64
C ARG A 115 2.98 -13.88 -0.10
N LYS A 116 2.30 -14.87 0.49
CA LYS A 116 0.98 -14.68 1.09
C LYS A 116 1.03 -13.66 2.23
N ASN A 117 2.01 -13.76 3.13
CA ASN A 117 2.19 -12.84 4.24
C ASN A 117 2.36 -11.40 3.77
N ARG A 118 3.18 -11.16 2.74
CA ARG A 118 3.34 -9.81 2.15
C ARG A 118 2.03 -9.23 1.61
N VAL A 119 1.28 -10.04 0.88
CA VAL A 119 -0.04 -9.65 0.35
C VAL A 119 -1.03 -9.36 1.48
N ASP A 120 -1.10 -10.26 2.47
CA ASP A 120 -1.99 -10.11 3.62
C ASP A 120 -1.63 -8.85 4.44
N LEU A 121 -0.34 -8.57 4.64
CA LEU A 121 0.15 -7.37 5.32
C LEU A 121 -0.32 -6.09 4.61
N TYR A 122 -0.13 -6.01 3.28
CA TYR A 122 -0.58 -4.87 2.49
C TYR A 122 -2.10 -4.65 2.62
N TYR A 123 -2.91 -5.70 2.44
CA TYR A 123 -4.37 -5.56 2.50
C TYR A 123 -4.87 -5.25 3.90
N ASN A 124 -4.22 -5.78 4.94
CA ASN A 124 -4.55 -5.46 6.33
C ASN A 124 -4.23 -4.00 6.66
N HIS A 125 -3.07 -3.51 6.26
CA HIS A 125 -2.67 -2.11 6.45
C HIS A 125 -3.64 -1.16 5.73
N MET A 126 -3.90 -1.41 4.44
CA MET A 126 -4.87 -0.62 3.66
C MET A 126 -6.25 -0.65 4.30
N LYS A 127 -6.77 -1.84 4.65
CA LYS A 127 -8.09 -1.97 5.27
C LYS A 127 -8.18 -1.23 6.59
N PHE A 128 -7.17 -1.34 7.45
CA PHE A 128 -7.08 -0.63 8.71
C PHE A 128 -7.25 0.88 8.53
N HIS A 129 -6.45 1.49 7.64
CA HIS A 129 -6.56 2.93 7.37
C HIS A 129 -7.90 3.31 6.73
N LEU A 130 -8.41 2.53 5.78
CA LEU A 130 -9.71 2.80 5.15
C LEU A 130 -10.85 2.79 6.16
N ASP A 131 -10.81 1.88 7.14
CA ASP A 131 -11.84 1.78 8.18
C ASP A 131 -11.72 2.91 9.22
N LEU A 132 -10.52 3.46 9.46
CA LEU A 132 -10.34 4.68 10.24
C LEU A 132 -10.83 5.92 9.48
N TYR A 133 -10.44 6.08 8.21
CA TYR A 133 -10.79 7.25 7.41
C TYR A 133 -12.30 7.45 7.26
N LYS A 134 -13.08 6.37 7.15
CA LYS A 134 -14.54 6.43 7.09
C LYS A 134 -15.20 7.01 8.34
N LYS A 135 -14.49 7.02 9.48
CA LYS A 135 -14.99 7.53 10.76
C LYS A 135 -14.59 8.99 11.00
N ILE A 136 -13.77 9.57 10.12
CA ILE A 136 -13.31 10.95 10.26
C ILE A 136 -14.34 11.88 9.60
N GLU A 137 -15.03 12.62 10.45
CA GLU A 137 -15.95 13.69 10.07
C GLU A 137 -15.84 14.84 11.07
N SER A 138 -16.00 16.07 10.60
CA SER A 138 -16.04 17.25 11.45
C SER A 138 -17.46 17.49 11.99
N LYS A 139 -17.55 18.39 12.96
CA LYS A 139 -18.84 18.97 13.36
C LYS A 139 -19.50 19.69 12.19
N LYS A 140 -20.84 19.71 12.20
CA LYS A 140 -21.65 20.47 11.24
C LYS A 140 -21.55 21.96 11.54
N ILE A 141 -21.26 22.75 10.52
CA ILE A 141 -21.23 24.21 10.54
C ILE A 141 -22.42 24.72 9.72
N SER A 142 -23.17 25.67 10.29
CA SER A 142 -24.32 26.29 9.64
C SER A 142 -24.12 27.80 9.57
N SER A 143 -24.32 28.37 8.39
CA SER A 143 -24.27 29.81 8.14
C SER A 143 -25.55 30.26 7.44
N TYR A 144 -26.15 31.36 7.90
CA TYR A 144 -27.39 31.88 7.33
C TYR A 144 -27.10 33.11 6.50
N TYR A 145 -27.62 33.14 5.27
CA TYR A 145 -27.39 34.23 4.33
C TYR A 145 -28.73 34.73 3.75
N PRO A 146 -28.83 36.04 3.44
CA PRO A 146 -30.06 36.64 2.94
C PRO A 146 -30.33 36.23 1.48
N ILE A 147 -31.57 35.86 1.19
CA ILE A 147 -32.14 35.75 -0.16
C ILE A 147 -33.52 36.41 -0.12
N GLU A 148 -33.65 37.54 -0.81
CA GLU A 148 -34.89 38.33 -0.83
C GLU A 148 -35.33 38.66 0.61
N GLU A 149 -36.58 38.36 0.99
CA GLU A 149 -37.11 38.56 2.35
C GLU A 149 -36.88 37.36 3.29
N THR A 150 -36.08 36.37 2.87
CA THR A 150 -35.85 35.12 3.64
C THR A 150 -34.37 34.87 3.90
N HIS A 151 -34.07 33.99 4.86
CA HIS A 151 -32.73 33.47 5.07
C HIS A 151 -32.65 32.02 4.60
N LYS A 152 -31.55 31.67 3.91
CA LYS A 152 -31.21 30.27 3.62
C LYS A 152 -30.00 29.82 4.42
N GLU A 153 -29.97 28.53 4.72
CA GLU A 153 -28.89 27.88 5.45
C GLU A 153 -27.87 27.29 4.46
N ALA A 154 -26.60 27.64 4.67
CA ALA A 154 -25.43 27.03 4.09
C ALA A 154 -24.81 26.09 5.12
N VAL A 155 -24.74 24.80 4.79
CA VAL A 155 -24.24 23.74 5.68
C VAL A 155 -22.90 23.22 5.18
N TYR A 156 -21.95 23.08 6.10
CA TYR A 156 -20.64 22.48 5.87
C TYR A 156 -20.44 21.35 6.88
N GLN A 157 -19.91 20.23 6.42
CA GLN A 157 -19.52 19.12 7.27
C GLN A 157 -18.40 18.40 6.54
N HIS A 158 -17.19 18.55 7.01
CA HIS A 158 -16.02 18.00 6.37
C HIS A 158 -15.96 16.50 6.66
N PHE A 159 -15.61 15.71 5.66
CA PHE A 159 -15.39 14.26 5.83
C PHE A 159 -14.42 13.77 4.75
N ILE A 160 -13.81 12.61 4.95
CA ILE A 160 -12.96 12.00 3.92
C ILE A 160 -13.85 11.41 2.81
N LYS A 161 -13.90 12.09 1.66
CA LYS A 161 -14.74 11.69 0.51
C LYS A 161 -14.15 10.52 -0.27
N HIS A 162 -12.83 10.49 -0.43
CA HIS A 162 -12.13 9.49 -1.23
C HIS A 162 -11.04 8.79 -0.40
N PRO A 163 -11.39 7.86 0.52
CA PRO A 163 -10.45 7.25 1.46
C PRO A 163 -9.36 6.41 0.78
N GLN A 164 -9.68 5.75 -0.34
CA GLN A 164 -8.68 4.98 -1.11
C GLN A 164 -7.64 5.87 -1.78
N GLU A 165 -8.06 7.01 -2.33
CA GLU A 165 -7.13 7.96 -2.94
C GLU A 165 -6.29 8.68 -1.88
N LEU A 166 -6.86 8.97 -0.70
CA LEU A 166 -6.09 9.46 0.44
C LEU A 166 -5.02 8.45 0.86
N TYR A 167 -5.39 7.16 1.00
CA TYR A 167 -4.43 6.10 1.33
C TYR A 167 -3.30 6.01 0.30
N ARG A 168 -3.62 6.04 -1.00
CA ARG A 168 -2.61 6.01 -2.06
C ARG A 168 -1.65 7.20 -2.04
N LYS A 169 -2.15 8.40 -1.72
CA LYS A 169 -1.32 9.60 -1.59
C LYS A 169 -0.43 9.54 -0.34
N ALA A 170 -0.96 9.04 0.77
CA ALA A 170 -0.23 8.92 2.02
C ALA A 170 0.81 7.78 1.97
N TYR A 171 0.50 6.67 1.32
CA TYR A 171 1.34 5.46 1.26
C TYR A 171 1.65 5.03 -0.19
N PRO A 172 2.35 5.87 -0.98
CA PRO A 172 2.58 5.62 -2.41
C PRO A 172 3.51 4.44 -2.69
N LEU A 173 4.35 4.06 -1.71
CA LEU A 173 5.30 2.96 -1.83
C LEU A 173 4.73 1.61 -1.40
N SER A 174 3.58 1.59 -0.71
CA SER A 174 2.96 0.34 -0.27
C SER A 174 2.32 -0.39 -1.46
N SER A 175 2.75 -1.63 -1.71
CA SER A 175 2.18 -2.47 -2.76
C SER A 175 2.03 -3.94 -2.32
N PRO A 176 1.22 -4.75 -3.04
CA PRO A 176 1.12 -6.18 -2.75
C PRO A 176 2.44 -6.95 -2.93
N ASP A 177 3.31 -6.46 -3.82
CA ASP A 177 4.59 -7.10 -4.16
C ASP A 177 5.73 -6.63 -3.24
N ASP A 178 5.68 -5.38 -2.78
CA ASP A 178 6.63 -4.76 -1.86
C ASP A 178 5.89 -4.16 -0.65
N SER A 179 5.65 -5.00 0.35
CA SER A 179 4.91 -4.68 1.57
C SER A 179 5.82 -4.20 2.72
N GLN A 180 7.10 -3.94 2.46
CA GLN A 180 8.06 -3.54 3.50
C GLN A 180 7.94 -2.05 3.86
N TYR A 181 7.44 -1.24 2.93
CA TYR A 181 7.26 0.20 3.12
C TYR A 181 5.82 0.50 3.50
N LEU A 182 5.55 0.52 4.81
CA LEU A 182 4.27 0.90 5.41
C LEU A 182 4.29 2.30 6.03
N ASN A 183 5.41 3.01 5.95
CA ASN A 183 5.52 4.36 6.47
C ASN A 183 4.77 5.35 5.56
N ILE A 184 4.26 6.40 6.19
CA ILE A 184 3.67 7.52 5.47
C ILE A 184 4.74 8.25 4.65
N SER A 185 4.34 8.82 3.52
CA SER A 185 5.22 9.59 2.67
C SER A 185 5.60 10.92 3.31
N ASP A 186 6.89 11.16 3.51
CA ASP A 186 7.42 12.48 3.93
C ASP A 186 6.90 13.60 3.03
N SER A 187 6.89 13.38 1.72
CA SER A 187 6.43 14.38 0.76
C SER A 187 4.97 14.76 0.98
N PHE A 188 4.13 13.81 1.40
CA PHE A 188 2.73 14.05 1.72
C PHE A 188 2.60 14.91 2.97
N ILE A 189 3.35 14.58 4.03
CA ILE A 189 3.34 15.31 5.31
C ILE A 189 3.92 16.71 5.16
N ILE A 190 5.03 16.87 4.44
CA ILE A 190 5.67 18.16 4.17
C ILE A 190 4.69 19.10 3.45
N GLU A 191 3.97 18.61 2.44
CA GLU A 191 3.03 19.45 1.70
C GLU A 191 1.82 19.86 2.56
N LEU A 192 1.32 18.96 3.40
CA LEU A 192 0.28 19.27 4.38
C LEU A 192 0.75 20.34 5.38
N HIS A 193 1.96 20.19 5.90
CA HIS A 193 2.57 21.15 6.82
C HIS A 193 2.76 22.53 6.16
N LYS A 194 3.28 22.58 4.93
CA LYS A 194 3.40 23.83 4.16
C LYS A 194 2.07 24.56 4.01
N CYS A 195 0.97 23.84 3.77
CA CYS A 195 -0.35 24.45 3.67
C CYS A 195 -0.77 25.11 4.98
N TRP A 196 -0.55 24.47 6.13
CA TRP A 196 -0.86 25.04 7.44
C TRP A 196 0.03 26.22 7.81
N VAL A 197 1.33 26.16 7.49
CA VAL A 197 2.25 27.30 7.65
C VAL A 197 1.76 28.50 6.82
N GLU A 198 1.32 28.27 5.58
CA GLU A 198 0.81 29.36 4.72
C GLU A 198 -0.51 29.94 5.24
N ILE A 199 -1.43 29.09 5.73
CA ILE A 199 -2.68 29.53 6.39
C ILE A 199 -2.35 30.42 7.59
N ASN A 200 -1.51 29.95 8.51
CA ASN A 200 -1.12 30.72 9.69
C ASN A 200 -0.39 32.02 9.32
N GLY A 201 0.45 32.01 8.28
CA GLY A 201 1.11 33.22 7.78
C GLY A 201 0.12 34.28 7.29
N ARG A 202 -0.98 33.89 6.63
CA ARG A 202 -2.03 34.83 6.20
C ARG A 202 -2.93 35.29 7.35
N LEU A 203 -3.24 34.40 8.30
CA LEU A 203 -3.97 34.79 9.51
C LEU A 203 -3.15 35.76 10.38
N LYS A 204 -1.83 35.60 10.43
CA LYS A 204 -0.91 36.57 11.03
C LYS A 204 -1.06 37.95 10.40
N GLN A 205 -0.94 38.04 9.08
CA GLN A 205 -1.10 39.29 8.34
C GLN A 205 -2.45 39.95 8.61
N LEU A 206 -3.51 39.15 8.76
CA LEU A 206 -4.82 39.66 9.13
C LEU A 206 -4.85 40.18 10.57
N SER A 207 -4.25 39.46 11.53
CA SER A 207 -4.20 39.86 12.94
C SER A 207 -3.41 41.15 13.17
N GLU A 208 -2.37 41.38 12.36
CA GLU A 208 -1.51 42.56 12.42
C GLU A 208 -2.05 43.76 11.60
N SER A 209 -3.12 43.55 10.82
CA SER A 209 -3.70 44.60 9.98
C SER A 209 -4.47 45.64 10.78
N ASP A 210 -4.35 46.92 10.38
CA ASP A 210 -5.03 48.04 11.04
C ASP A 210 -6.55 47.85 11.09
N VAL A 211 -7.12 48.15 12.27
CA VAL A 211 -8.56 48.20 12.48
C VAL A 211 -9.01 49.66 12.41
N GLN A 212 -9.29 50.12 11.20
CA GLN A 212 -9.80 51.47 10.97
C GLN A 212 -11.33 51.49 11.10
N LEU A 213 -11.88 52.50 11.78
CA LEU A 213 -13.34 52.70 11.89
C LEU A 213 -13.97 52.94 10.50
N ASN A 214 -13.27 53.71 9.67
CA ASN A 214 -13.62 53.98 8.27
C ASN A 214 -12.47 53.48 7.39
N PRO A 215 -12.52 52.21 6.93
CA PRO A 215 -11.43 51.63 6.19
C PRO A 215 -11.26 52.31 4.83
N ASP A 216 -10.04 52.68 4.51
CA ASP A 216 -9.69 53.19 3.18
C ASP A 216 -9.73 52.09 2.11
N GLN A 217 -9.61 52.50 0.84
CA GLN A 217 -9.67 51.59 -0.30
C GLN A 217 -8.55 50.54 -0.29
N GLU A 218 -7.36 50.87 0.19
CA GLU A 218 -6.23 49.94 0.16
C GLU A 218 -6.33 48.90 1.27
N LEU A 219 -6.84 49.28 2.45
CA LEU A 219 -7.13 48.36 3.55
C LEU A 219 -8.21 47.34 3.15
N CYS A 220 -9.32 47.79 2.56
CA CYS A 220 -10.37 46.90 2.04
C CYS A 220 -9.81 45.93 0.99
N ALA A 221 -9.05 46.43 0.02
CA ALA A 221 -8.40 45.62 -1.00
C ALA A 221 -7.42 44.60 -0.40
N SER A 222 -6.61 45.01 0.56
CA SER A 222 -5.62 44.16 1.23
C SER A 222 -6.30 43.01 1.98
N LYS A 223 -7.31 43.32 2.81
CA LYS A 223 -8.10 42.32 3.54
C LYS A 223 -8.78 41.35 2.57
N MET A 224 -9.33 41.84 1.46
CA MET A 224 -9.95 41.00 0.44
C MET A 224 -8.93 40.00 -0.19
N ARG A 225 -7.71 40.45 -0.51
CA ARG A 225 -6.63 39.58 -1.00
C ARG A 225 -6.21 38.53 0.03
N ILE A 226 -6.12 38.90 1.31
CA ILE A 226 -5.77 37.97 2.40
C ILE A 226 -6.85 36.89 2.53
N PHE A 227 -8.12 37.28 2.55
CA PHE A 227 -9.26 36.37 2.62
C PHE A 227 -9.30 35.38 1.46
N PHE A 228 -9.17 35.88 0.22
CA PHE A 228 -9.00 35.02 -0.96
C PHE A 228 -7.86 34.01 -0.79
N GLY A 229 -6.72 34.50 -0.32
CA GLY A 229 -5.54 33.71 -0.07
C GLY A 229 -5.77 32.54 0.87
N ILE A 230 -6.41 32.80 2.00
CA ILE A 230 -6.76 31.77 2.99
C ILE A 230 -7.70 30.74 2.36
N MET A 231 -8.75 31.17 1.66
CA MET A 231 -9.70 30.26 1.01
C MET A 231 -9.03 29.35 -0.03
N ASN A 232 -8.10 29.87 -0.82
CA ASN A 232 -7.38 29.10 -1.82
C ASN A 232 -6.52 27.99 -1.20
N ILE A 233 -5.78 28.30 -0.13
CA ILE A 233 -4.96 27.29 0.57
C ILE A 233 -5.84 26.31 1.32
N TYR A 234 -6.93 26.78 1.94
CA TYR A 234 -7.92 25.93 2.58
C TYR A 234 -8.48 24.89 1.58
N GLU A 235 -8.91 25.32 0.39
CA GLU A 235 -9.37 24.39 -0.65
C GLU A 235 -8.27 23.43 -1.09
N LYS A 236 -7.04 23.92 -1.24
CA LYS A 236 -5.87 23.09 -1.58
C LYS A 236 -5.63 22.02 -0.51
N THR A 237 -5.70 22.38 0.76
CA THR A 237 -5.53 21.47 1.91
C THR A 237 -6.63 20.43 1.95
N CYS A 238 -7.88 20.83 1.74
CA CYS A 238 -9.02 19.92 1.64
C CYS A 238 -8.84 18.92 0.48
N LYS A 239 -8.34 19.36 -0.67
CA LYS A 239 -8.03 18.48 -1.82
C LYS A 239 -6.85 17.54 -1.55
N HIS A 240 -5.85 17.99 -0.80
CA HIS A 240 -4.71 17.17 -0.38
C HIS A 240 -5.18 16.01 0.51
N LEU A 241 -6.06 16.30 1.47
CA LEU A 241 -6.70 15.33 2.38
C LEU A 241 -7.91 14.59 1.76
N CYS A 242 -8.22 14.82 0.48
CA CYS A 242 -9.32 14.19 -0.23
C CYS A 242 -10.71 14.36 0.44
N LEU A 243 -10.96 15.55 1.01
CA LEU A 243 -12.16 15.86 1.76
C LEU A 243 -13.38 16.11 0.86
N GLY A 244 -14.57 16.00 1.44
CA GLY A 244 -15.86 16.43 0.92
C GLY A 244 -16.59 17.31 1.93
N GLY A 245 -17.69 17.95 1.51
CA GLY A 245 -18.55 18.76 2.39
C GLY A 245 -17.91 20.05 2.97
N TYR A 246 -16.71 20.40 2.52
CA TYR A 246 -15.95 21.59 2.93
C TYR A 246 -16.34 22.88 2.19
N HIS A 247 -17.30 22.80 1.27
CA HIS A 247 -17.95 23.92 0.59
C HIS A 247 -19.41 23.56 0.29
N THR A 248 -20.27 24.56 0.07
CA THR A 248 -21.66 24.32 -0.33
C THR A 248 -21.80 24.14 -1.84
N GLN A 249 -23.02 23.83 -2.31
CA GLN A 249 -23.36 23.87 -3.74
C GLN A 249 -23.49 25.30 -4.30
N LYS A 250 -23.21 26.32 -3.48
CA LYS A 250 -23.27 27.73 -3.83
C LYS A 250 -21.93 28.41 -3.62
N SER A 251 -21.72 29.49 -4.37
CA SER A 251 -20.68 30.47 -4.09
C SER A 251 -21.30 31.82 -3.83
N PHE A 252 -20.73 32.55 -2.90
CA PHE A 252 -21.12 33.90 -2.49
C PHE A 252 -20.24 34.91 -3.21
N ILE A 253 -20.88 35.83 -3.93
CA ILE A 253 -20.18 36.90 -4.62
C ILE A 253 -20.10 38.09 -3.66
N LEU A 254 -18.87 38.47 -3.34
CA LEU A 254 -18.53 39.56 -2.44
C LEU A 254 -17.71 40.60 -3.22
N ASN A 255 -18.10 41.86 -3.17
CA ASN A 255 -17.21 42.94 -3.60
C ASN A 255 -16.50 43.52 -2.38
N ASP A 256 -15.32 44.12 -2.57
CA ASP A 256 -14.81 45.03 -1.55
C ASP A 256 -15.69 46.28 -1.49
N LYS A 257 -15.62 47.01 -0.37
CA LYS A 257 -16.48 48.18 -0.13
C LYS A 257 -16.39 49.28 -1.21
N PHE A 258 -15.32 49.30 -2.00
CA PHE A 258 -15.07 50.29 -3.04
C PHE A 258 -15.17 49.72 -4.46
N ASP A 259 -15.74 48.52 -4.63
CA ASP A 259 -15.92 47.85 -5.93
C ASP A 259 -14.64 47.80 -6.79
N LYS A 260 -13.48 47.63 -6.15
CA LYS A 260 -12.17 47.41 -6.78
C LYS A 260 -11.95 45.93 -7.10
N TYR A 261 -12.44 45.03 -6.26
CA TYR A 261 -12.27 43.60 -6.34
C TYR A 261 -13.59 42.87 -6.10
N GLN A 262 -13.82 41.83 -6.89
CA GLN A 262 -14.90 40.87 -6.70
C GLN A 262 -14.30 39.50 -6.36
N ILE A 263 -14.83 38.87 -5.32
CA ILE A 263 -14.49 37.53 -4.87
C ILE A 263 -15.67 36.60 -5.04
N TYR A 264 -15.37 35.39 -5.49
CA TYR A 264 -16.26 34.24 -5.40
C TYR A 264 -15.76 33.40 -4.23
N SER A 265 -16.60 33.29 -3.21
CA SER A 265 -16.26 32.64 -1.95
C SER A 265 -17.15 31.41 -1.74
N PRO A 266 -16.62 30.25 -1.31
CA PRO A 266 -17.45 29.15 -0.83
C PRO A 266 -18.13 29.47 0.50
N PHE A 267 -17.73 30.54 1.19
CA PHE A 267 -18.23 30.99 2.49
C PHE A 267 -18.99 32.30 2.38
N TYR A 268 -20.05 32.46 3.17
CA TYR A 268 -20.82 33.70 3.20
C TYR A 268 -20.01 34.85 3.83
N ASP A 269 -19.30 34.55 4.92
CA ASP A 269 -18.50 35.50 5.68
C ASP A 269 -17.19 34.88 6.17
N PHE A 270 -16.34 35.73 6.78
CA PHE A 270 -15.08 35.30 7.37
C PHE A 270 -15.28 34.37 8.57
N GLY A 271 -16.34 34.58 9.37
CA GLY A 271 -16.65 33.74 10.53
C GLY A 271 -16.87 32.28 10.15
N THR A 272 -17.67 32.03 9.11
CA THR A 272 -17.95 30.70 8.57
C THR A 272 -16.68 30.05 8.01
N MET A 273 -15.84 30.82 7.32
CA MET A 273 -14.53 30.33 6.86
C MET A 273 -13.65 29.93 8.04
N TYR A 274 -13.59 30.75 9.10
CA TYR A 274 -12.78 30.45 10.28
C TYR A 274 -13.25 29.19 11.01
N GLN A 275 -14.57 29.02 11.18
CA GLN A 275 -15.14 27.77 11.71
C GLN A 275 -14.78 26.57 10.82
N SER A 276 -14.73 26.77 9.50
CA SER A 276 -14.31 25.74 8.56
C SER A 276 -12.81 25.42 8.65
N LEU A 277 -11.97 26.38 9.02
CA LEU A 277 -10.55 26.13 9.35
C LEU A 277 -10.42 25.32 10.63
N GLN A 278 -11.23 25.59 11.66
CA GLN A 278 -11.24 24.78 12.89
C GLN A 278 -11.68 23.33 12.58
N ALA A 279 -12.72 23.14 11.76
CA ALA A 279 -13.12 21.81 11.30
C ALA A 279 -12.02 21.10 10.49
N LEU A 280 -11.29 21.83 9.64
CA LEU A 280 -10.15 21.30 8.90
C LEU A 280 -8.99 20.91 9.84
N GLU A 281 -8.74 21.67 10.90
CA GLU A 281 -7.78 21.33 11.94
C GLU A 281 -8.18 20.03 12.66
N GLU A 282 -9.43 19.90 13.10
CA GLU A 282 -9.96 18.69 13.73
C GLU A 282 -9.74 17.44 12.86
N ILE A 283 -10.06 17.54 11.56
CA ILE A 283 -9.82 16.45 10.60
C ILE A 283 -8.33 16.18 10.39
N THR A 284 -7.51 17.23 10.34
CA THR A 284 -6.06 17.07 10.17
C THR A 284 -5.50 16.28 11.34
N TYR A 285 -5.83 16.62 12.59
CA TYR A 285 -5.42 15.83 13.75
C TYR A 285 -5.93 14.39 13.67
N ALA A 286 -7.23 14.20 13.40
CA ALA A 286 -7.82 12.88 13.31
C ALA A 286 -7.12 12.00 12.26
N PHE A 287 -6.73 12.58 11.11
CA PHE A 287 -5.94 11.91 10.09
C PHE A 287 -4.51 11.60 10.57
N LEU A 288 -3.82 12.59 11.14
CA LEU A 288 -2.44 12.43 11.61
C LEU A 288 -2.34 11.36 12.70
N ASP A 289 -3.33 11.25 13.58
CA ASP A 289 -3.37 10.21 14.62
C ASP A 289 -3.51 8.80 14.05
N THR A 290 -4.06 8.63 12.84
CA THR A 290 -4.07 7.33 12.18
C THR A 290 -2.70 6.87 11.70
N CYS A 291 -1.76 7.80 11.51
CA CYS A 291 -0.48 7.57 10.82
C CYS A 291 0.72 8.10 11.59
N ARG A 292 0.55 8.40 12.89
CA ARG A 292 1.56 9.09 13.70
C ARG A 292 2.79 8.20 13.92
N ASN A 293 3.93 8.72 13.51
CA ASN A 293 5.26 8.16 13.74
C ASN A 293 6.26 9.30 14.07
N GLU A 294 7.55 8.98 14.18
CA GLU A 294 8.60 9.97 14.44
C GLU A 294 8.65 11.06 13.35
N GLU A 295 8.50 10.69 12.08
CA GLU A 295 8.51 11.61 10.93
C GLU A 295 7.35 12.61 10.99
N VAL A 296 6.14 12.15 11.28
CA VAL A 296 4.96 13.02 11.46
C VAL A 296 5.19 14.01 12.60
N ASN A 297 5.78 13.58 13.71
CA ASN A 297 6.04 14.44 14.86
C ASN A 297 7.09 15.53 14.59
N LEU A 298 7.96 15.38 13.57
CA LEU A 298 8.89 16.43 13.16
C LEU A 298 8.17 17.65 12.57
N TYR A 299 7.03 17.43 11.91
CA TYR A 299 6.24 18.49 11.25
C TYR A 299 5.00 18.88 12.05
N PHE A 300 4.43 17.95 12.82
CA PHE A 300 3.23 18.13 13.62
C PHE A 300 3.44 17.61 15.05
N PRO A 301 4.18 18.34 15.89
CA PRO A 301 4.35 18.00 17.30
C PRO A 301 3.01 17.91 18.03
N LEU A 302 2.91 17.01 19.01
CA LEU A 302 1.66 16.79 19.78
C LEU A 302 1.23 17.98 20.63
N GLU A 303 2.19 18.76 21.10
CA GLU A 303 1.96 19.89 22.01
C GLU A 303 1.58 21.17 21.25
N ASP A 304 1.86 21.22 19.95
CA ASP A 304 1.67 22.40 19.12
C ASP A 304 0.27 22.44 18.52
N LYS A 305 -0.34 23.62 18.54
CA LYS A 305 -1.56 23.87 17.79
C LYS A 305 -1.24 24.07 16.31
N ILE A 306 -1.89 23.28 15.45
CA ILE A 306 -1.85 23.44 14.00
C ILE A 306 -2.43 24.80 13.60
N LEU A 307 -3.59 25.20 14.15
CA LEU A 307 -4.16 26.53 13.96
C LEU A 307 -3.74 27.45 15.11
N ILE A 308 -2.83 28.39 14.84
CA ILE A 308 -2.18 29.21 15.87
C ILE A 308 -3.10 30.35 16.32
N TYR A 309 -3.88 30.93 15.40
CA TYR A 309 -4.68 32.13 15.65
C TYR A 309 -6.09 31.78 16.11
N GLY A 310 -6.47 32.27 17.29
CA GLY A 310 -7.80 32.10 17.90
C GLY A 310 -8.87 33.05 17.33
N GLU A 311 -10.08 32.98 17.89
CA GLU A 311 -11.26 33.76 17.48
C GLU A 311 -11.09 35.29 17.60
N GLY A 312 -10.05 35.78 18.29
CA GLY A 312 -9.76 37.21 18.42
C GLY A 312 -9.46 37.92 17.09
N ILE A 313 -9.20 37.17 16.00
CA ILE A 313 -9.04 37.73 14.65
C ILE A 313 -10.37 37.97 13.94
N LEU A 314 -11.49 37.49 14.49
CA LEU A 314 -12.81 37.64 13.89
C LEU A 314 -13.22 39.11 13.95
N GLN A 315 -13.40 39.68 12.77
CA GLN A 315 -13.93 41.02 12.57
C GLN A 315 -15.20 40.92 11.73
N ASP A 316 -16.10 41.86 11.92
CA ASP A 316 -17.26 42.02 11.03
C ASP A 316 -16.77 42.31 9.61
N TRP A 317 -16.77 41.27 8.78
CA TRP A 317 -16.17 41.29 7.45
C TRP A 317 -16.93 42.20 6.48
N PHE A 318 -18.20 42.47 6.76
CA PHE A 318 -19.03 43.38 5.98
C PHE A 318 -18.66 44.85 6.18
N ARG A 319 -17.71 45.16 7.09
CA ARG A 319 -17.06 46.48 7.14
C ARG A 319 -16.12 46.74 5.95
N TYR A 320 -15.55 45.67 5.39
CA TYR A 320 -14.56 45.73 4.30
C TYR A 320 -15.13 45.24 2.97
N SER A 321 -16.29 44.57 3.00
CA SER A 321 -16.89 43.90 1.86
C SER A 321 -18.40 44.07 1.83
N GLN A 322 -19.00 43.83 0.67
CA GLN A 322 -20.45 43.81 0.48
C GLN A 322 -20.86 42.51 -0.22
N PHE A 323 -21.92 41.89 0.30
CA PHE A 323 -22.56 40.74 -0.34
C PHE A 323 -23.45 41.19 -1.48
N LEU A 324 -23.28 40.55 -2.64
CA LEU A 324 -24.10 40.82 -3.82
C LEU A 324 -25.17 39.76 -4.02
N ILE A 325 -24.74 38.51 -4.22
CA ILE A 325 -25.62 37.41 -4.59
C ILE A 325 -24.95 36.06 -4.32
N SER A 326 -25.76 35.00 -4.20
CA SER A 326 -25.29 33.62 -4.25
C SER A 326 -25.55 33.00 -5.62
N THR A 327 -24.56 32.32 -6.19
CA THR A 327 -24.69 31.58 -7.47
C THR A 327 -24.47 30.08 -7.26
N ALA A 328 -24.63 29.27 -8.32
CA ALA A 328 -24.11 27.90 -8.31
C ALA A 328 -22.60 27.90 -7.98
N TYR A 329 -22.13 26.83 -7.36
CA TYR A 329 -20.73 26.71 -6.92
C TYR A 329 -19.75 26.98 -8.06
N GLN A 330 -18.80 27.85 -7.78
CA GLN A 330 -17.62 28.16 -8.58
C GLN A 330 -16.41 28.13 -7.65
N PRO A 331 -15.24 27.65 -8.12
CA PRO A 331 -14.00 27.70 -7.35
C PRO A 331 -13.68 29.11 -6.88
N SER A 332 -13.01 29.21 -5.72
CA SER A 332 -12.55 30.50 -5.20
C SER A 332 -11.75 31.27 -6.27
N ARG A 333 -12.18 32.50 -6.57
CA ARG A 333 -11.48 33.39 -7.51
C ARG A 333 -11.64 34.84 -7.12
N ILE A 334 -10.65 35.66 -7.46
CA ILE A 334 -10.67 37.11 -7.29
C ILE A 334 -10.50 37.79 -8.66
N ALA A 335 -11.30 38.80 -8.94
CA ALA A 335 -11.23 39.61 -10.16
C ALA A 335 -11.12 41.08 -9.79
N ARG A 336 -10.27 41.83 -10.49
CA ARG A 336 -10.24 43.29 -10.38
C ARG A 336 -11.36 43.85 -11.25
N LEU A 337 -12.22 44.68 -10.67
CA LEU A 337 -13.30 45.33 -11.39
C LEU A 337 -12.76 46.55 -12.14
N PRO A 338 -13.28 46.85 -13.35
CA PRO A 338 -12.93 48.07 -14.06
C PRO A 338 -13.34 49.28 -13.21
N MET A 339 -12.44 50.26 -13.06
CA MET A 339 -12.79 51.49 -12.34
C MET A 339 -14.00 52.13 -13.04
N PRO A 340 -15.00 52.64 -12.30
CA PRO A 340 -16.05 53.43 -12.92
C PRO A 340 -15.38 54.57 -13.70
N VAL A 341 -15.65 54.63 -15.00
CA VAL A 341 -15.31 55.80 -15.81
C VAL A 341 -16.00 56.97 -15.13
N GLN A 342 -15.23 57.92 -14.61
CA GLN A 342 -15.81 59.18 -14.12
C GLN A 342 -16.52 59.82 -15.30
N VAL A 343 -17.85 59.85 -15.26
CA VAL A 343 -18.70 60.55 -16.22
C VAL A 343 -18.82 62.00 -15.80
#